data_AF-A0A960PC81-F1
#
_entry.id   AF-A0A960PC81-F1
#
_cell.length_a   1.000
_cell.length_b   1.000
_cell.length_c   1.000
_cell.angle_alpha   90.00
_cell.angle_beta   90.00
_cell.angle_gamma   90.00
#
_symmetry.space_group_name_H-M   'P 1'
#
loop_
_entity.id
_entity.type
_entity.pdbx_description
1 polymer ?
#
loop_
_entity_poly.entity_id
_entity_poly.type
_entity_poly.pdbx_seq_one_letter_code
_entity_poly.pdbx_strand_id
1 'polypeptide(L)'
;MPNIGFTAQTARPRSEAGVGALMPWADALWATTYNSHKQSTGKGLGLYRIDDQLRGELVDTHDGTHANRLVHKESDQCFIGPYAIKPSGEFRFIEDLRDHRLTATMRHLSDPEGRVYMLTMEGLLFELDVDTLKATQLYDLVGQLGIAKRPHFKGGFTGQGRVVVANNGFYEFGDESAGLFEFDGSSWRAISRKPHMDCAGRQDMHNVLFATGWDESSVLFHALVNGEWQHYRLPKASHAFAHAWQTEWMRIREVETEHFLMDIQGMIYELQPMAFEGRIWGVKPICQHLRIIPDYCSFRGLLALGGNQTTANNDNNPLGGQPQSGVWFGITDDLWKWGKPQGWGGPWRKTQVQANVPSEPYLMTGFDKKVLHLKRYESGRPMHVSVEIDFLGDGDWSPYEVIPIAGSGYAHHEFPSGFSAHWVRLTSSESTTLSAEFVYT
;
A
#
# COMPACT_ATOMS: atom_id res chain seq x y z
N MET A 1 8.78 -13.53 -21.78
CA MET A 1 9.23 -12.68 -20.66
C MET A 1 9.94 -13.57 -19.66
N PRO A 2 11.17 -13.26 -19.26
CA PRO A 2 11.89 -14.09 -18.30
C PRO A 2 11.15 -14.05 -16.96
N ASN A 3 10.91 -15.23 -16.39
CA ASN A 3 10.41 -15.41 -15.04
C ASN A 3 11.46 -16.20 -14.28
N ILE A 4 11.82 -15.75 -13.09
CA ILE A 4 12.65 -16.53 -12.16
C ILE A 4 11.71 -17.17 -11.15
N GLY A 5 11.83 -18.47 -10.91
CA GLY A 5 11.08 -19.18 -9.89
C GLY A 5 11.90 -19.39 -8.62
N PHE A 6 11.26 -19.21 -7.46
CA PHE A 6 11.77 -19.58 -6.15
C PHE A 6 10.82 -20.58 -5.51
N THR A 7 11.38 -21.61 -4.89
CA THR A 7 10.60 -22.68 -4.27
C THR A 7 10.96 -22.79 -2.79
N ALA A 8 9.96 -23.06 -1.96
CA ALA A 8 10.20 -23.50 -0.59
C ALA A 8 10.24 -25.04 -0.51
N GLN A 9 10.51 -25.57 0.68
CA GLN A 9 10.46 -27.02 0.95
C GLN A 9 9.07 -27.58 0.64
N THR A 10 9.04 -28.73 -0.04
CA THR A 10 7.80 -29.45 -0.35
C THR A 10 7.19 -30.12 0.88
N ALA A 11 8.01 -30.50 1.86
CA ALA A 11 7.53 -31.16 3.07
C ALA A 11 6.74 -30.19 3.96
N ARG A 12 5.76 -30.73 4.72
CA ARG A 12 5.00 -29.95 5.70
C ARG A 12 5.92 -29.38 6.79
N PRO A 13 5.59 -28.21 7.39
CA PRO A 13 4.46 -27.35 7.07
C PRO A 13 4.68 -26.56 5.76
N ARG A 14 3.61 -26.33 4.99
CA ARG A 14 3.65 -25.56 3.73
C ARG A 14 2.48 -24.60 3.64
N SER A 15 2.78 -23.32 3.80
CA SER A 15 1.84 -22.21 3.64
C SER A 15 2.05 -21.56 2.28
N GLU A 16 2.62 -20.36 2.25
CA GLU A 16 2.96 -19.58 1.06
C GLU A 16 4.48 -19.49 0.88
N ALA A 17 4.88 -19.00 -0.29
CA ALA A 17 6.27 -18.74 -0.64
C ALA A 17 6.35 -17.45 -1.46
N GLY A 18 5.98 -16.30 -0.89
CA GLY A 18 5.96 -15.03 -1.62
C GLY A 18 7.34 -14.37 -1.74
N VAL A 19 7.47 -13.38 -2.62
CA VAL A 19 8.67 -12.52 -2.73
C VAL A 19 8.37 -11.19 -2.06
N GLY A 20 8.74 -11.03 -0.79
CA GLY A 20 8.25 -9.93 0.06
C GLY A 20 9.01 -8.63 -0.06
N ALA A 21 10.28 -8.69 -0.46
CA ALA A 21 11.06 -7.50 -0.76
C ALA A 21 12.01 -7.76 -1.93
N LEU A 22 12.19 -6.73 -2.74
CA LEU A 22 13.09 -6.64 -3.88
C LEU A 22 13.93 -5.37 -3.73
N MET A 23 15.26 -5.49 -3.81
CA MET A 23 16.15 -4.32 -3.79
C MET A 23 17.34 -4.47 -4.74
N PRO A 24 17.46 -3.60 -5.76
CA PRO A 24 18.68 -3.47 -6.54
C PRO A 24 19.81 -2.91 -5.66
N TRP A 25 20.90 -3.65 -5.52
CA TRP A 25 22.08 -3.23 -4.75
C TRP A 25 23.29 -4.10 -5.08
N ALA A 26 24.49 -3.52 -5.05
CA ALA A 26 25.76 -4.24 -5.27
C ALA A 26 25.73 -5.11 -6.56
N ASP A 27 25.35 -4.48 -7.69
CA ASP A 27 25.25 -5.07 -9.03
C ASP A 27 24.24 -6.24 -9.21
N ALA A 28 23.46 -6.54 -8.19
CA ALA A 28 22.45 -7.60 -8.18
C ALA A 28 21.06 -7.08 -7.80
N LEU A 29 20.04 -7.89 -8.08
CA LEU A 29 18.72 -7.74 -7.48
C LEU A 29 18.61 -8.72 -6.31
N TRP A 30 18.45 -8.18 -5.11
CA TRP A 30 18.24 -8.96 -3.90
C TRP A 30 16.76 -9.22 -3.69
N ALA A 31 16.41 -10.43 -3.29
CA ALA A 31 15.04 -10.83 -3.02
C ALA A 31 14.94 -11.61 -1.71
N THR A 32 14.00 -11.25 -0.84
CA THR A 32 13.64 -12.08 0.32
C THR A 32 12.34 -12.80 0.06
N THR A 33 12.35 -14.12 0.22
CA THR A 33 11.14 -14.94 0.14
C THR A 33 10.52 -15.11 1.53
N TYR A 34 9.20 -15.33 1.61
CA TYR A 34 8.49 -15.49 2.88
C TYR A 34 7.42 -16.57 2.91
N ASN A 35 7.10 -17.02 4.13
CA ASN A 35 5.92 -17.80 4.49
C ASN A 35 4.93 -16.94 5.30
N SER A 36 3.78 -17.53 5.67
CA SER A 36 2.73 -16.81 6.38
C SER A 36 3.11 -16.34 7.79
N HIS A 37 4.19 -16.86 8.36
CA HIS A 37 4.63 -16.45 9.68
C HIS A 37 6.15 -16.64 9.90
N LYS A 38 6.53 -17.75 10.53
CA LYS A 38 7.89 -18.15 10.87
C LYS A 38 8.07 -19.60 10.44
N GLN A 39 9.21 -20.20 10.77
CA GLN A 39 9.55 -21.59 10.45
C GLN A 39 8.43 -22.64 10.69
N SER A 40 7.55 -22.43 11.67
CA SER A 40 6.40 -23.32 11.94
C SER A 40 5.34 -23.37 10.84
N THR A 41 5.40 -22.47 9.85
CA THR A 41 4.43 -22.35 8.76
C THR A 41 5.01 -22.64 7.37
N GLY A 42 6.33 -22.76 7.25
CA GLY A 42 7.02 -23.01 5.98
C GLY A 42 8.53 -23.01 6.20
N LYS A 43 9.27 -23.73 5.34
CA LYS A 43 10.72 -23.89 5.43
C LYS A 43 11.43 -23.75 4.09
N GLY A 44 12.72 -23.42 4.11
CA GLY A 44 13.56 -23.35 2.91
C GLY A 44 13.36 -22.06 2.12
N LEU A 45 12.95 -21.01 2.80
CA LEU A 45 12.92 -19.64 2.30
C LEU A 45 14.24 -18.95 2.62
N GLY A 46 14.44 -17.77 2.07
CA GLY A 46 15.64 -17.00 2.39
C GLY A 46 15.93 -15.86 1.46
N LEU A 47 17.21 -15.49 1.45
CA LEU A 47 17.78 -14.40 0.68
C LEU A 47 18.32 -14.93 -0.64
N TYR A 48 17.84 -14.35 -1.73
CA TYR A 48 18.28 -14.63 -3.07
C TYR A 48 19.05 -13.45 -3.65
N ARG A 49 20.09 -13.77 -4.42
CA ARG A 49 20.84 -12.84 -5.27
C ARG A 49 20.53 -13.16 -6.73
N ILE A 50 20.06 -12.19 -7.48
CA ILE A 50 19.75 -12.32 -8.92
C ILE A 50 20.77 -11.51 -9.71
N ASP A 51 21.48 -12.15 -10.62
CA ASP A 51 22.53 -11.51 -11.41
C ASP A 51 22.01 -10.80 -12.68
N ASP A 52 22.94 -10.28 -13.48
CA ASP A 52 22.67 -9.57 -14.72
C ASP A 52 22.12 -10.45 -15.85
N GLN A 53 22.27 -11.76 -15.72
CA GLN A 53 21.69 -12.77 -16.61
C GLN A 53 20.35 -13.29 -16.10
N LEU A 54 19.80 -12.66 -15.05
CA LEU A 54 18.55 -13.07 -14.39
C LEU A 54 18.62 -14.50 -13.84
N ARG A 55 19.80 -14.92 -13.36
CA ARG A 55 19.99 -16.19 -12.64
C ARG A 55 19.91 -15.92 -11.15
N GLY A 56 19.00 -16.62 -10.48
CA GLY A 56 18.85 -16.55 -9.03
C GLY A 56 19.73 -17.56 -8.29
N GLU A 57 20.37 -17.11 -7.21
CA GLU A 57 21.15 -17.92 -6.28
C GLU A 57 20.58 -17.73 -4.87
N LEU A 58 20.26 -18.82 -4.17
CA LEU A 58 19.94 -18.78 -2.73
C LEU A 58 21.26 -18.62 -1.96
N VAL A 59 21.46 -17.49 -1.29
CA VAL A 59 22.73 -17.19 -0.58
C VAL A 59 22.65 -17.45 0.92
N ASP A 60 21.45 -17.41 1.50
CA ASP A 60 21.19 -17.75 2.90
C ASP A 60 19.76 -18.23 3.10
N THR A 61 19.53 -19.09 4.10
CA THR A 61 18.21 -19.65 4.42
C THR A 61 17.70 -19.07 5.73
N HIS A 62 16.58 -18.36 5.66
CA HIS A 62 15.88 -17.85 6.84
C HIS A 62 14.37 -17.82 6.60
N ASP A 63 13.64 -18.49 7.49
CA ASP A 63 12.20 -18.64 7.40
C ASP A 63 11.47 -17.57 8.20
N GLY A 64 10.79 -16.65 7.52
CA GLY A 64 9.98 -15.63 8.18
C GLY A 64 9.21 -14.78 7.19
N THR A 65 8.28 -13.98 7.70
CA THR A 65 7.59 -12.96 6.90
C THR A 65 8.38 -11.65 6.90
N HIS A 66 9.12 -11.42 5.81
CA HIS A 66 9.91 -10.21 5.63
C HIS A 66 9.47 -9.46 4.37
N ALA A 67 9.24 -8.17 4.52
CA ALA A 67 8.87 -7.28 3.43
C ALA A 67 9.48 -5.87 3.55
N ASN A 68 10.36 -5.69 4.55
CA ASN A 68 11.12 -4.47 4.76
C ASN A 68 12.32 -4.37 3.83
N ARG A 69 12.69 -3.13 3.50
CA ARG A 69 13.91 -2.81 2.76
C ARG A 69 14.26 -1.33 2.90
N LEU A 70 15.55 -1.00 2.85
CA LEU A 70 16.05 0.37 2.80
C LEU A 70 17.49 0.38 2.25
N VAL A 71 17.76 1.23 1.26
CA VAL A 71 19.14 1.64 0.97
C VAL A 71 19.48 2.82 1.88
N HIS A 72 20.41 2.59 2.79
CA HIS A 72 20.85 3.57 3.78
C HIS A 72 22.10 4.29 3.30
N LYS A 73 21.95 5.53 2.81
CA LYS A 73 23.02 6.29 2.16
C LYS A 73 24.16 6.66 3.10
N GLU A 74 23.89 6.79 4.40
CA GLU A 74 24.89 7.22 5.40
C GLU A 74 25.88 6.10 5.73
N SER A 75 25.46 4.84 5.64
CA SER A 75 26.30 3.69 5.94
C SER A 75 26.67 2.85 4.72
N ASP A 76 26.23 3.26 3.53
CA ASP A 76 26.37 2.50 2.28
C ASP A 76 25.92 1.03 2.42
N GLN A 77 24.78 0.81 3.07
CA GLN A 77 24.23 -0.52 3.28
C GLN A 77 22.81 -0.64 2.74
N CYS A 78 22.51 -1.78 2.13
CA CYS A 78 21.16 -2.19 1.84
C CYS A 78 20.65 -3.09 2.96
N PHE A 79 19.63 -2.62 3.68
CA PHE A 79 18.84 -3.45 4.57
C PHE A 79 17.70 -4.12 3.80
N ILE A 80 17.54 -5.42 3.93
CA ILE A 80 16.42 -6.17 3.34
C ILE A 80 16.17 -7.41 4.19
N GLY A 81 14.95 -7.60 4.69
CA GLY A 81 14.72 -8.62 5.72
C GLY A 81 15.63 -8.41 6.95
N PRO A 82 16.12 -9.49 7.58
CA PRO A 82 17.09 -9.43 8.68
C PRO A 82 18.55 -9.36 8.18
N TYR A 83 18.79 -8.75 7.02
CA TYR A 83 20.12 -8.67 6.41
C TYR A 83 20.56 -7.23 6.20
N ALA A 84 21.86 -6.98 6.39
CA ALA A 84 22.56 -5.77 5.97
C ALA A 84 23.62 -6.13 4.92
N ILE A 85 23.55 -5.53 3.75
CA ILE A 85 24.37 -5.88 2.58
C ILE A 85 25.27 -4.71 2.23
N LYS A 86 26.59 -4.93 2.23
CA LYS A 86 27.61 -3.93 1.88
C LYS A 86 27.64 -3.67 0.36
N PRO A 87 28.32 -2.61 -0.12
CA PRO A 87 28.49 -2.37 -1.56
C PRO A 87 29.25 -3.49 -2.29
N SER A 88 30.08 -4.26 -1.55
CA SER A 88 30.77 -5.45 -2.06
C SER A 88 29.84 -6.65 -2.30
N GLY A 89 28.57 -6.58 -1.87
CA GLY A 89 27.63 -7.70 -1.91
C GLY A 89 27.79 -8.69 -0.75
N GLU A 90 28.71 -8.44 0.20
CA GLU A 90 28.81 -9.20 1.45
C GLU A 90 27.61 -8.87 2.34
N PHE A 91 26.86 -9.90 2.74
CA PHE A 91 25.73 -9.75 3.67
C PHE A 91 26.13 -10.10 5.10
N ARG A 92 25.46 -9.46 6.06
CA ARG A 92 25.51 -9.79 7.50
C ARG A 92 24.09 -10.04 7.99
N PHE A 93 23.90 -11.11 8.76
CA PHE A 93 22.63 -11.42 9.40
C PHE A 93 22.48 -10.63 10.70
N ILE A 94 21.29 -10.08 10.96
CA ILE A 94 20.98 -9.30 12.16
C ILE A 94 20.42 -10.26 13.23
N GLU A 95 21.30 -10.78 14.08
CA GLU A 95 20.96 -11.83 15.06
C GLU A 95 19.85 -11.42 16.04
N ASP A 96 19.88 -10.18 16.54
CA ASP A 96 18.87 -9.68 17.49
C ASP A 96 17.46 -9.66 16.90
N LEU A 97 17.31 -9.70 15.57
CA LEU A 97 16.03 -9.68 14.86
C LEU A 97 15.64 -11.05 14.26
N ARG A 98 16.38 -12.13 14.56
CA ARG A 98 16.15 -13.48 14.04
C ARG A 98 14.72 -13.98 14.20
N ASP A 99 14.11 -13.71 15.35
CA ASP A 99 12.78 -14.20 15.69
C ASP A 99 11.69 -13.16 15.38
N HIS A 100 11.95 -12.19 14.51
CA HIS A 100 11.02 -11.09 14.23
C HIS A 100 10.63 -11.02 12.75
N ARG A 101 9.34 -10.76 12.48
CA ARG A 101 8.81 -10.62 11.11
C ARG A 101 8.89 -9.17 10.69
N LEU A 102 9.90 -8.81 9.91
CA LEU A 102 10.24 -7.41 9.60
C LEU A 102 9.44 -6.87 8.42
N THR A 103 8.78 -5.73 8.61
CA THR A 103 7.76 -5.21 7.67
C THR A 103 8.14 -3.87 7.06
N ALA A 104 8.83 -3.03 7.83
CA ALA A 104 9.41 -1.78 7.36
C ALA A 104 10.79 -1.54 7.98
N THR A 105 11.69 -0.93 7.19
CA THR A 105 12.94 -0.34 7.65
C THR A 105 12.88 1.13 7.30
N MET A 106 13.07 1.99 8.29
CA MET A 106 12.87 3.44 8.14
C MET A 106 14.11 4.17 8.61
N ARG A 107 14.34 5.35 8.03
CA ARG A 107 15.39 6.25 8.53
C ARG A 107 15.07 6.65 9.97
N HIS A 108 16.09 6.70 10.80
CA HIS A 108 15.89 7.11 12.19
C HIS A 108 15.62 8.62 12.27
N LEU A 109 14.76 9.03 13.20
CA LEU A 109 14.24 10.40 13.22
C LEU A 109 15.26 11.41 13.76
N SER A 110 15.98 11.07 14.84
CA SER A 110 16.96 11.96 15.50
C SER A 110 18.43 11.64 15.19
N ASP A 111 18.78 10.36 15.02
CA ASP A 111 20.10 9.88 14.57
C ASP A 111 20.04 9.15 13.21
N PRO A 112 19.81 9.85 12.09
CA PRO A 112 19.71 9.25 10.76
C PRO A 112 21.04 8.72 10.21
N GLU A 113 22.18 9.02 10.84
CA GLU A 113 23.50 8.55 10.38
C GLU A 113 23.88 7.21 11.01
N GLY A 114 23.71 7.08 12.34
CA GLY A 114 24.12 5.89 13.08
C GLY A 114 23.04 4.81 13.19
N ARG A 115 21.78 5.13 12.92
CA ARG A 115 20.66 4.24 13.22
C ARG A 115 19.59 4.18 12.13
N VAL A 116 18.88 3.06 12.11
CA VAL A 116 17.61 2.88 11.39
C VAL A 116 16.55 2.33 12.33
N TYR A 117 15.28 2.58 12.02
CA TYR A 117 14.17 1.90 12.68
C TYR A 117 13.81 0.60 11.95
N MET A 118 13.47 -0.44 12.70
CA MET A 118 12.99 -1.73 12.19
C MET A 118 11.65 -2.06 12.84
N LEU A 119 10.59 -2.16 12.03
CA LEU A 119 9.23 -2.44 12.49
C LEU A 119 8.83 -3.88 12.23
N THR A 120 8.37 -4.58 13.27
CA THR A 120 7.84 -5.94 13.14
C THR A 120 6.35 -5.95 12.82
N MET A 121 5.85 -7.05 12.25
CA MET A 121 4.43 -7.24 11.97
C MET A 121 3.60 -7.24 13.26
N GLU A 122 4.19 -7.72 14.35
CA GLU A 122 3.62 -7.73 15.70
C GLU A 122 3.54 -6.34 16.34
N GLY A 123 4.15 -5.31 15.74
CA GLY A 123 4.11 -3.94 16.27
C GLY A 123 5.25 -3.60 17.24
N LEU A 124 6.33 -4.37 17.24
CA LEU A 124 7.54 -3.99 17.97
C LEU A 124 8.38 -3.07 17.08
N LEU A 125 8.74 -1.90 17.61
CA LEU A 125 9.63 -0.95 16.93
C LEU A 125 11.01 -0.98 17.58
N PHE A 126 12.02 -1.30 16.79
CA PHE A 126 13.42 -1.31 17.21
C PHE A 126 14.17 -0.15 16.58
N GLU A 127 15.18 0.37 17.27
CA GLU A 127 16.33 1.01 16.61
C GLU A 127 17.43 -0.03 16.39
N LEU A 128 18.16 0.11 15.28
CA LEU A 128 19.29 -0.73 14.92
C LEU A 128 20.50 0.16 14.65
N ASP A 129 21.59 -0.11 15.35
CA ASP A 129 22.89 0.50 15.07
C ASP A 129 23.46 -0.07 13.76
N VAL A 130 23.77 0.79 12.79
CA VAL A 130 24.10 0.37 11.42
C VAL A 130 25.47 -0.31 11.28
N ASP A 131 26.38 -0.05 12.23
CA ASP A 131 27.73 -0.59 12.21
C ASP A 131 27.79 -1.93 12.93
N THR A 132 27.24 -1.98 14.15
CA THR A 132 27.30 -3.14 15.04
C THR A 132 26.16 -4.13 14.83
N LEU A 133 25.06 -3.70 14.19
CA LEU A 133 23.81 -4.44 14.02
C LEU A 133 23.12 -4.85 15.33
N LYS A 134 23.42 -4.14 16.43
CA LYS A 134 22.69 -4.33 17.70
C LYS A 134 21.33 -3.66 17.62
N ALA A 135 20.28 -4.41 17.96
CA ALA A 135 18.92 -3.90 17.98
C ALA A 135 18.44 -3.62 19.40
N THR A 136 17.81 -2.46 19.61
CA THR A 136 17.18 -2.09 20.88
C THR A 136 15.70 -1.84 20.64
N GLN A 137 14.84 -2.55 21.36
CA GLN A 137 13.39 -2.32 21.30
C GLN A 137 13.06 -0.98 21.96
N LEU A 138 12.41 -0.09 21.22
CA LEU A 138 11.97 1.22 21.72
C LEU A 138 10.51 1.19 22.17
N TYR A 139 9.64 0.57 21.37
CA TYR A 139 8.20 0.59 21.61
C TYR A 139 7.55 -0.75 21.32
N ASP A 140 6.51 -1.05 22.09
CA ASP A 140 5.44 -1.97 21.71
C ASP A 140 4.22 -1.13 21.27
N LEU A 141 4.04 -1.00 19.96
CA LEU A 141 3.01 -0.17 19.36
C LEU A 141 1.59 -0.71 19.61
N VAL A 142 1.43 -1.99 19.95
CA VAL A 142 0.12 -2.55 20.29
C VAL A 142 -0.44 -1.86 21.53
N GLY A 143 0.38 -1.80 22.58
CA GLY A 143 0.03 -1.10 23.81
C GLY A 143 -0.09 0.40 23.61
N GLN A 144 0.88 1.03 22.92
CA GLN A 144 0.90 2.49 22.72
C GLN A 144 -0.30 3.01 21.92
N LEU A 145 -0.76 2.25 20.93
CA LEU A 145 -1.82 2.67 20.01
C LEU A 145 -3.20 2.12 20.38
N GLY A 146 -3.29 1.35 21.47
CA GLY A 146 -4.54 0.73 21.94
C GLY A 146 -5.10 -0.28 20.95
N ILE A 147 -4.25 -1.08 20.31
CA ILE A 147 -4.67 -2.08 19.33
C ILE A 147 -5.23 -3.29 20.10
N ALA A 148 -6.56 -3.47 20.06
CA ALA A 148 -7.26 -4.49 20.85
C ALA A 148 -7.27 -5.88 20.21
N LYS A 149 -7.25 -5.95 18.87
CA LYS A 149 -7.22 -7.20 18.10
C LYS A 149 -5.81 -7.51 17.58
N ARG A 150 -5.67 -8.59 16.81
CA ARG A 150 -4.37 -9.07 16.31
C ARG A 150 -3.65 -7.98 15.49
N PRO A 151 -2.44 -7.54 15.88
CA PRO A 151 -1.66 -6.58 15.12
C PRO A 151 -1.21 -7.17 13.78
N HIS A 152 -1.15 -6.32 12.77
CA HIS A 152 -0.72 -6.70 11.43
C HIS A 152 -0.11 -5.47 10.74
N PHE A 153 1.04 -5.02 11.26
CA PHE A 153 1.79 -3.90 10.68
C PHE A 153 2.38 -4.28 9.33
N LYS A 154 2.45 -3.29 8.43
CA LYS A 154 2.74 -3.53 7.01
C LYS A 154 3.77 -2.58 6.42
N GLY A 155 3.47 -1.29 6.46
CA GLY A 155 4.30 -0.24 5.90
C GLY A 155 4.80 0.72 6.97
N GLY A 156 5.88 1.43 6.64
CA GLY A 156 6.40 2.47 7.50
C GLY A 156 7.39 3.35 6.76
N PHE A 157 7.40 4.64 7.08
CA PHE A 157 8.29 5.61 6.45
C PHE A 157 8.62 6.76 7.41
N THR A 158 9.81 7.33 7.28
CA THR A 158 10.22 8.55 8.01
C THR A 158 10.39 9.70 7.04
N GLY A 159 9.61 10.75 7.22
CA GLY A 159 9.64 11.95 6.38
C GLY A 159 8.97 13.12 7.09
N GLN A 160 9.30 14.36 6.71
CA GLN A 160 8.68 15.57 7.26
C GLN A 160 8.63 15.62 8.82
N GLY A 161 9.74 15.22 9.45
CA GLY A 161 9.91 15.30 10.91
C GLY A 161 9.09 14.27 11.70
N ARG A 162 8.62 13.19 11.07
CA ARG A 162 7.82 12.16 11.74
C ARG A 162 8.10 10.75 11.20
N VAL A 163 7.79 9.76 12.02
CA VAL A 163 7.69 8.34 11.61
C VAL A 163 6.22 8.03 11.39
N VAL A 164 5.88 7.43 10.25
CA VAL A 164 4.51 7.00 9.93
C VAL A 164 4.50 5.49 9.78
N VAL A 165 3.52 4.81 10.38
CA VAL A 165 3.36 3.35 10.31
C VAL A 165 1.93 2.97 9.95
N ALA A 166 1.79 1.91 9.17
CA ALA A 166 0.52 1.38 8.68
C ALA A 166 0.24 -0.02 9.28
N ASN A 167 -0.98 -0.20 9.78
CA ASN A 167 -1.50 -1.46 10.30
C ASN A 167 -2.83 -1.79 9.60
N ASN A 168 -2.91 -2.96 8.99
CA ASN A 168 -4.13 -3.45 8.35
C ASN A 168 -4.82 -4.56 9.12
N GLY A 169 -4.49 -4.76 10.40
CA GLY A 169 -5.06 -5.79 11.28
C GLY A 169 -6.56 -5.62 11.49
N PHE A 170 -7.33 -6.11 10.53
CA PHE A 170 -8.75 -5.88 10.35
C PHE A 170 -9.45 -7.18 9.96
N TYR A 171 -10.61 -7.45 10.56
CA TYR A 171 -11.39 -8.68 10.30
C TYR A 171 -12.85 -8.42 9.91
N GLU A 172 -13.38 -7.22 10.16
CA GLU A 172 -14.76 -6.85 9.84
C GLU A 172 -14.91 -5.32 9.75
N PHE A 173 -15.75 -4.82 8.83
CA PHE A 173 -15.95 -3.37 8.68
C PHE A 173 -16.56 -2.78 9.96
N GLY A 174 -15.96 -1.68 10.42
CA GLY A 174 -16.27 -1.05 11.72
C GLY A 174 -15.24 -1.31 12.82
N ASP A 175 -14.26 -2.18 12.57
CA ASP A 175 -13.11 -2.36 13.48
C ASP A 175 -12.19 -1.14 13.49
N GLU A 176 -11.75 -0.72 14.69
CA GLU A 176 -10.86 0.42 14.92
C GLU A 176 -9.45 -0.02 15.41
N SER A 177 -9.15 -1.32 15.35
CA SER A 177 -7.84 -1.87 15.73
C SER A 177 -6.75 -1.67 14.67
N ALA A 178 -7.15 -1.36 13.43
CA ALA A 178 -6.25 -1.04 12.33
C ALA A 178 -5.98 0.47 12.27
N GLY A 179 -5.07 0.92 11.42
CA GLY A 179 -4.87 2.36 11.26
C GLY A 179 -3.60 2.83 10.57
N LEU A 180 -3.55 4.14 10.43
CA LEU A 180 -2.37 4.92 10.08
C LEU A 180 -1.99 5.76 11.30
N PHE A 181 -0.73 5.67 11.71
CA PHE A 181 -0.25 6.31 12.93
C PHE A 181 1.04 7.08 12.65
N GLU A 182 1.23 8.21 13.32
CA GLU A 182 2.46 8.98 13.23
C GLU A 182 3.08 9.22 14.62
N PHE A 183 4.40 9.33 14.64
CA PHE A 183 5.21 9.70 15.79
C PHE A 183 6.03 10.95 15.45
N ASP A 184 5.86 12.00 16.25
CA ASP A 184 6.50 13.31 16.04
C ASP A 184 7.87 13.46 16.72
N GLY A 185 8.40 12.38 17.30
CA GLY A 185 9.61 12.41 18.15
C GLY A 185 9.30 12.41 19.64
N SER A 186 8.04 12.62 20.03
CA SER A 186 7.60 12.67 21.43
C SER A 186 6.38 11.78 21.70
N SER A 187 5.39 11.77 20.82
CA SER A 187 4.12 11.10 21.04
C SER A 187 3.56 10.47 19.77
N TRP A 188 2.80 9.38 19.95
CA TRP A 188 2.10 8.70 18.87
C TRP A 188 0.68 9.23 18.73
N ARG A 189 0.23 9.43 17.48
CA ARG A 189 -1.13 9.86 17.14
C ARG A 189 -1.72 9.02 16.03
N ALA A 190 -3.00 8.67 16.16
CA ALA A 190 -3.76 8.07 15.06
C ALA A 190 -4.19 9.13 14.05
N ILE A 191 -3.86 8.91 12.77
CA ILE A 191 -4.35 9.68 11.63
C ILE A 191 -5.62 9.06 11.07
N SER A 192 -5.70 7.73 11.09
CA SER A 192 -6.89 6.98 10.71
C SER A 192 -6.97 5.68 11.50
N ARG A 193 -8.19 5.23 11.77
CA ARG A 193 -8.49 3.92 12.40
C ARG A 193 -9.06 2.89 11.42
N LYS A 194 -8.91 3.16 10.12
CA LYS A 194 -9.25 2.23 9.03
C LYS A 194 -8.00 1.44 8.61
N PRO A 195 -8.12 0.23 8.02
CA PRO A 195 -6.96 -0.54 7.60
C PRO A 195 -6.10 0.22 6.59
N HIS A 196 -4.80 0.32 6.89
CA HIS A 196 -3.78 0.93 6.02
C HIS A 196 -2.69 -0.07 5.69
N MET A 197 -2.21 -0.04 4.44
CA MET A 197 -1.20 -0.95 3.93
C MET A 197 0.20 -0.36 3.97
N ASP A 198 0.43 0.74 3.25
CA ASP A 198 1.78 1.20 2.97
C ASP A 198 1.95 2.69 3.20
N CYS A 199 3.19 3.08 3.49
CA CYS A 199 3.64 4.46 3.61
C CYS A 199 4.97 4.58 2.85
N ALA A 200 5.07 5.51 1.91
CA ALA A 200 6.31 5.74 1.17
C ALA A 200 6.40 7.19 0.69
N GLY A 201 7.60 7.64 0.37
CA GLY A 201 7.82 8.96 -0.20
C GLY A 201 9.28 9.18 -0.55
N ARG A 202 9.60 10.42 -0.89
CA ARG A 202 10.96 10.90 -1.11
C ARG A 202 11.34 11.91 -0.01
N GLN A 203 12.63 12.14 0.20
CA GLN A 203 13.14 13.12 1.19
C GLN A 203 13.67 14.41 0.54
N ASP A 204 13.53 14.52 -0.77
CA ASP A 204 13.66 15.68 -1.63
C ASP A 204 12.35 15.87 -2.43
N MET A 205 12.33 16.80 -3.39
CA MET A 205 11.16 17.05 -4.27
C MET A 205 9.86 17.33 -3.50
N HIS A 206 9.88 18.29 -2.56
CA HIS A 206 8.77 18.61 -1.64
C HIS A 206 8.45 17.55 -0.58
N ASN A 207 9.21 16.45 -0.56
CA ASN A 207 9.19 15.43 0.48
C ASN A 207 7.80 14.83 0.72
N VAL A 208 6.97 14.74 -0.33
CA VAL A 208 5.61 14.23 -0.21
C VAL A 208 5.66 12.78 0.28
N LEU A 209 4.86 12.50 1.30
CA LEU A 209 4.68 11.16 1.85
C LEU A 209 3.28 10.69 1.52
N PHE A 210 3.18 9.54 0.89
CA PHE A 210 1.95 8.87 0.54
C PHE A 210 1.65 7.77 1.54
N ALA A 211 0.38 7.62 1.89
CA ALA A 211 -0.12 6.49 2.65
C ALA A 211 -1.39 5.94 2.01
N THR A 212 -1.55 4.63 2.08
CA THR A 212 -2.68 3.95 1.44
C THR A 212 -3.42 3.05 2.42
N GLY A 213 -4.74 2.99 2.25
CA GLY A 213 -5.62 2.14 3.02
C GLY A 213 -6.92 1.88 2.29
N TRP A 214 -7.92 1.37 3.00
CA TRP A 214 -9.25 1.18 2.44
C TRP A 214 -10.31 1.16 3.54
N ASP A 215 -11.55 1.35 3.13
CA ASP A 215 -12.72 1.07 3.96
C ASP A 215 -13.76 0.30 3.15
N GLU A 216 -14.99 0.19 3.62
CA GLU A 216 -16.08 -0.49 2.94
C GLU A 216 -16.45 0.13 1.58
N SER A 217 -16.16 1.42 1.40
CA SER A 217 -16.57 2.21 0.24
C SER A 217 -15.47 2.23 -0.83
N SER A 218 -14.25 2.60 -0.47
CA SER A 218 -13.19 2.94 -1.43
C SER A 218 -11.78 2.67 -0.88
N VAL A 219 -10.77 2.89 -1.73
CA VAL A 219 -9.38 3.06 -1.29
C VAL A 219 -9.25 4.41 -0.60
N LEU A 220 -8.52 4.45 0.50
CA LEU A 220 -8.09 5.67 1.18
C LEU A 220 -6.70 6.02 0.67
N PHE A 221 -6.54 7.20 0.10
CA PHE A 221 -5.25 7.73 -0.35
C PHE A 221 -4.97 9.02 0.40
N HIS A 222 -3.94 8.99 1.24
CA HIS A 222 -3.53 10.13 2.03
C HIS A 222 -2.18 10.63 1.53
N ALA A 223 -2.05 11.94 1.37
CA ALA A 223 -0.80 12.59 1.03
C ALA A 223 -0.45 13.61 2.10
N LEU A 224 0.74 13.52 2.67
CA LEU A 224 1.28 14.52 3.58
C LEU A 224 2.10 15.51 2.75
N VAL A 225 1.60 16.74 2.63
CA VAL A 225 2.23 17.81 1.86
C VAL A 225 2.51 18.96 2.81
N ASN A 226 3.78 19.40 2.91
CA ASN A 226 4.20 20.51 3.76
C ASN A 226 3.71 20.40 5.22
N GLY A 227 3.66 19.19 5.75
CA GLY A 227 3.25 18.89 7.13
C GLY A 227 1.76 18.67 7.33
N GLU A 228 0.93 18.85 6.30
CA GLU A 228 -0.52 18.74 6.35
C GLU A 228 -1.04 17.51 5.58
N TRP A 229 -1.90 16.73 6.24
CA TRP A 229 -2.53 15.56 5.62
C TRP A 229 -3.68 15.99 4.70
N GLN A 230 -3.63 15.53 3.46
CA GLN A 230 -4.68 15.65 2.46
C GLN A 230 -5.29 14.28 2.21
N HIS A 231 -6.62 14.22 2.18
CA HIS A 231 -7.37 12.96 2.12
C HIS A 231 -8.14 12.86 0.81
N TYR A 232 -7.96 11.73 0.13
CA TYR A 232 -8.57 11.42 -1.16
C TYR A 232 -9.08 9.98 -1.14
N ARG A 233 -10.00 9.69 -2.07
CA ARG A 233 -10.57 8.36 -2.24
C ARG A 233 -10.41 7.87 -3.68
N LEU A 234 -10.05 6.60 -3.84
CA LEU A 234 -9.85 5.99 -5.14
C LEU A 234 -10.76 4.75 -5.32
N PRO A 235 -11.12 4.40 -6.57
CA PRO A 235 -11.88 3.17 -6.84
C PRO A 235 -11.10 1.91 -6.45
N LYS A 236 -11.85 0.84 -6.19
CA LYS A 236 -11.33 -0.52 -6.08
C LYS A 236 -11.55 -1.22 -7.42
N ALA A 237 -10.53 -1.90 -7.93
CA ALA A 237 -10.65 -2.69 -9.16
C ALA A 237 -11.12 -4.13 -8.90
N SER A 238 -10.95 -4.63 -7.68
CA SER A 238 -11.27 -6.03 -7.38
C SER A 238 -11.77 -6.22 -5.93
N HIS A 239 -12.73 -7.14 -5.78
CA HIS A 239 -13.25 -7.57 -4.48
C HIS A 239 -12.30 -8.57 -3.80
N ALA A 240 -11.30 -9.08 -4.53
CA ALA A 240 -10.40 -10.12 -4.06
C ALA A 240 -9.37 -9.62 -3.04
N PHE A 241 -9.20 -8.31 -2.87
CA PHE A 241 -8.13 -7.71 -2.06
C PHE A 241 -8.63 -7.06 -0.77
N ALA A 242 -9.85 -7.37 -0.31
CA ALA A 242 -10.42 -6.76 0.90
C ALA A 242 -10.29 -7.62 2.17
N HIS A 243 -9.81 -8.86 2.04
CA HIS A 243 -9.71 -9.81 3.15
C HIS A 243 -8.26 -10.05 3.57
N ALA A 244 -8.02 -10.16 4.88
CA ALA A 244 -6.70 -10.20 5.52
C ALA A 244 -5.69 -11.17 4.87
N TRP A 245 -6.15 -12.32 4.37
CA TRP A 245 -5.31 -13.34 3.74
C TRP A 245 -4.96 -13.08 2.26
N GLN A 246 -5.67 -12.15 1.60
CA GLN A 246 -5.42 -11.73 0.21
C GLN A 246 -4.75 -10.33 0.15
N THR A 247 -4.78 -9.59 1.26
CA THR A 247 -4.07 -8.33 1.44
C THR A 247 -2.62 -8.60 1.87
N GLU A 248 -1.78 -9.01 0.93
CA GLU A 248 -0.37 -9.30 1.22
C GLU A 248 0.41 -8.03 1.52
N TRP A 249 0.99 -7.41 0.50
CA TRP A 249 1.90 -6.28 0.63
C TRP A 249 1.70 -5.32 -0.55
N MET A 250 0.50 -4.79 -0.71
CA MET A 250 0.24 -3.75 -1.72
C MET A 250 1.17 -2.55 -1.42
N ARG A 251 1.89 -2.03 -2.42
CA ARG A 251 3.02 -1.09 -2.21
C ARG A 251 2.85 0.25 -2.89
N ILE A 252 3.66 1.20 -2.42
CA ILE A 252 3.99 2.45 -3.10
C ILE A 252 5.51 2.45 -3.33
N ARG A 253 5.96 2.63 -4.58
CA ARG A 253 7.39 2.68 -4.87
C ARG A 253 7.72 3.50 -6.11
N GLU A 254 8.79 4.27 -6.02
CA GLU A 254 9.48 4.83 -7.18
C GLU A 254 10.13 3.68 -7.98
N VAL A 255 9.68 3.52 -9.23
CA VAL A 255 10.24 2.50 -10.14
C VAL A 255 11.14 3.14 -11.17
N GLU A 256 10.85 4.34 -11.62
CA GLU A 256 11.72 5.13 -12.50
C GLU A 256 11.90 6.51 -11.86
N THR A 257 12.92 7.26 -12.27
CA THR A 257 13.16 8.60 -11.73
C THR A 257 11.88 9.43 -11.81
N GLU A 258 11.38 9.87 -10.66
CA GLU A 258 10.17 10.68 -10.49
C GLU A 258 8.84 9.95 -10.79
N HIS A 259 8.88 8.64 -11.04
CA HIS A 259 7.72 7.83 -11.39
C HIS A 259 7.42 6.82 -10.28
N PHE A 260 6.42 7.14 -9.47
CA PHE A 260 5.91 6.23 -8.45
C PHE A 260 4.78 5.38 -9.02
N LEU A 261 4.85 4.07 -8.73
CA LEU A 261 3.70 3.20 -8.85
C LEU A 261 3.12 2.92 -7.47
N MET A 262 1.79 2.84 -7.42
CA MET A 262 1.03 2.41 -6.27
C MET A 262 0.11 1.27 -6.68
N ASP A 263 0.39 0.06 -6.20
CA ASP A 263 -0.56 -1.06 -6.25
C ASP A 263 -1.46 -0.97 -5.03
N ILE A 264 -2.79 -0.94 -5.23
CA ILE A 264 -3.75 -1.17 -4.17
C ILE A 264 -5.12 -1.63 -4.71
N GLN A 265 -5.73 -2.61 -4.03
CA GLN A 265 -7.06 -3.15 -4.34
C GLN A 265 -7.24 -3.61 -5.80
N GLY A 266 -6.17 -4.20 -6.37
CA GLY A 266 -6.15 -4.74 -7.73
C GLY A 266 -5.97 -3.69 -8.83
N MET A 267 -5.58 -2.47 -8.48
CA MET A 267 -5.29 -1.40 -9.43
C MET A 267 -3.86 -0.90 -9.23
N ILE A 268 -3.14 -0.73 -10.33
CA ILE A 268 -1.90 0.04 -10.34
C ILE A 268 -2.22 1.47 -10.73
N TYR A 269 -1.78 2.41 -9.91
CA TYR A 269 -1.80 3.84 -10.13
C TYR A 269 -0.39 4.36 -10.35
N GLU A 270 -0.27 5.40 -11.16
CA GLU A 270 0.88 6.28 -11.21
C GLU A 270 0.68 7.40 -10.19
N LEU A 271 1.75 7.77 -9.49
CA LEU A 271 1.83 8.91 -8.60
C LEU A 271 3.05 9.77 -8.97
N GLN A 272 2.96 11.06 -8.69
CA GLN A 272 4.05 12.01 -8.86
C GLN A 272 4.57 12.44 -7.48
N PRO A 273 5.88 12.42 -7.23
CA PRO A 273 6.45 12.77 -5.91
C PRO A 273 6.34 14.26 -5.59
N MET A 274 6.06 15.10 -6.59
CA MET A 274 5.90 16.55 -6.42
C MET A 274 4.46 16.93 -6.14
N ALA A 275 4.28 17.81 -5.15
CA ALA A 275 3.04 18.54 -4.98
C ALA A 275 3.07 19.82 -5.83
N PHE A 276 2.09 19.97 -6.72
CA PHE A 276 1.90 21.18 -7.52
C PHE A 276 0.87 22.07 -6.82
N GLU A 277 1.20 23.34 -6.64
CA GLU A 277 0.37 24.28 -5.87
C GLU A 277 -0.03 23.75 -4.48
N GLY A 278 0.87 22.96 -3.87
CA GLY A 278 0.63 22.33 -2.58
C GLY A 278 -0.37 21.17 -2.61
N ARG A 279 -0.69 20.59 -3.77
CA ARG A 279 -1.62 19.46 -3.92
C ARG A 279 -1.08 18.35 -4.81
N ILE A 280 -1.75 17.20 -4.74
CA ILE A 280 -1.44 16.04 -5.59
C ILE A 280 -2.31 16.08 -6.85
N TRP A 281 -1.68 16.39 -7.98
CA TRP A 281 -2.34 16.48 -9.30
C TRP A 281 -2.17 15.20 -10.15
N GLY A 282 -1.27 14.31 -9.74
CA GLY A 282 -0.72 13.25 -10.59
C GLY A 282 -1.22 11.83 -10.32
N VAL A 283 -2.41 11.65 -9.73
CA VAL A 283 -2.94 10.30 -9.48
C VAL A 283 -3.63 9.77 -10.73
N LYS A 284 -3.04 8.77 -11.39
CA LYS A 284 -3.57 8.23 -12.65
C LYS A 284 -3.69 6.72 -12.57
N PRO A 285 -4.86 6.12 -12.84
CA PRO A 285 -4.95 4.67 -12.91
C PRO A 285 -4.31 4.17 -14.21
N ILE A 286 -3.50 3.12 -14.12
CA ILE A 286 -2.80 2.50 -15.26
C ILE A 286 -3.54 1.25 -15.71
N CYS A 287 -3.72 0.29 -14.81
CA CYS A 287 -4.34 -0.98 -15.14
C CYS A 287 -4.98 -1.68 -13.94
N GLN A 288 -5.89 -2.60 -14.23
CA GLN A 288 -6.42 -3.56 -13.28
C GLN A 288 -5.64 -4.89 -13.35
N HIS A 289 -5.53 -5.59 -12.22
CA HIS A 289 -4.92 -6.91 -12.14
C HIS A 289 -5.54 -7.78 -11.04
N LEU A 290 -5.34 -9.10 -11.17
CA LEU A 290 -5.64 -10.09 -10.14
C LEU A 290 -4.37 -10.76 -9.61
N ARG A 291 -3.20 -10.29 -10.07
CA ARG A 291 -1.91 -10.79 -9.61
C ARG A 291 -1.66 -10.30 -8.19
N ILE A 292 -1.19 -11.17 -7.30
CA ILE A 292 -0.69 -10.72 -5.99
C ILE A 292 0.77 -10.27 -6.13
N ILE A 293 1.04 -9.00 -5.88
CA ILE A 293 2.35 -8.36 -6.10
C ILE A 293 2.85 -7.83 -4.75
N PRO A 294 3.69 -8.58 -4.03
CA PRO A 294 4.11 -8.14 -2.69
C PRO A 294 5.15 -7.03 -2.70
N ASP A 295 5.92 -6.94 -3.78
CA ASP A 295 6.88 -5.88 -4.02
C ASP A 295 7.22 -5.80 -5.52
N TYR A 296 7.78 -4.67 -5.92
CA TYR A 296 8.25 -4.43 -7.28
C TYR A 296 9.35 -3.39 -7.30
N CYS A 297 10.24 -3.39 -8.29
CA CYS A 297 11.28 -2.36 -8.47
C CYS A 297 11.73 -2.27 -9.92
N SER A 298 12.52 -1.26 -10.26
CA SER A 298 13.34 -1.34 -11.47
C SER A 298 14.64 -2.06 -11.24
N PHE A 299 15.05 -2.89 -12.19
CA PHE A 299 16.34 -3.54 -12.21
C PHE A 299 16.86 -3.59 -13.64
N ARG A 300 17.99 -2.90 -13.92
CA ARG A 300 18.63 -2.87 -15.24
C ARG A 300 17.67 -2.49 -16.38
N GLY A 301 16.79 -1.52 -16.13
CA GLY A 301 15.79 -1.05 -17.09
C GLY A 301 14.55 -1.94 -17.23
N LEU A 302 14.45 -3.00 -16.42
CA LEU A 302 13.27 -3.87 -16.36
C LEU A 302 12.43 -3.56 -15.12
N LEU A 303 11.12 -3.59 -15.26
CA LEU A 303 10.19 -3.68 -14.14
C LEU A 303 10.20 -5.12 -13.61
N ALA A 304 10.65 -5.29 -12.38
CA ALA A 304 10.65 -6.55 -11.65
C ALA A 304 9.47 -6.58 -10.68
N LEU A 305 8.58 -7.57 -10.82
CA LEU A 305 7.41 -7.76 -9.95
C LEU A 305 7.53 -9.06 -9.17
N GLY A 306 7.66 -8.96 -7.85
CA GLY A 306 7.54 -10.07 -6.94
C GLY A 306 6.16 -10.71 -7.06
N GLY A 307 6.08 -12.01 -6.79
CA GLY A 307 4.83 -12.74 -6.83
C GLY A 307 4.49 -13.40 -5.50
N ASN A 308 3.25 -13.84 -5.40
CA ASN A 308 2.83 -14.89 -4.48
C ASN A 308 1.61 -15.66 -5.02
N GLN A 309 1.75 -16.23 -6.22
CA GLN A 309 0.60 -16.82 -6.92
C GLN A 309 0.33 -18.28 -6.57
N THR A 310 1.34 -19.03 -6.08
CA THR A 310 1.19 -20.47 -5.79
C THR A 310 1.41 -20.79 -4.32
N THR A 311 0.32 -20.69 -3.57
CA THR A 311 0.29 -20.94 -2.14
C THR A 311 -0.42 -22.26 -1.85
N ALA A 312 0.26 -23.17 -1.14
CA ALA A 312 -0.32 -24.45 -0.70
C ALA A 312 -1.44 -24.22 0.33
N ASN A 313 -1.39 -23.09 1.05
CA ASN A 313 -2.38 -22.64 2.02
C ASN A 313 -2.68 -23.71 3.09
N ASN A 314 -1.64 -24.24 3.73
CA ASN A 314 -1.74 -25.35 4.69
C ASN A 314 -2.43 -26.59 4.09
N ASP A 315 -2.09 -26.93 2.84
CA ASP A 315 -2.68 -28.00 2.03
C ASP A 315 -4.19 -27.85 1.70
N ASN A 316 -4.78 -26.67 1.91
CA ASN A 316 -6.15 -26.40 1.46
C ASN A 316 -6.24 -26.17 -0.05
N ASN A 317 -5.12 -25.85 -0.72
CA ASN A 317 -5.06 -25.80 -2.17
C ASN A 317 -4.64 -27.18 -2.70
N PRO A 318 -5.57 -28.01 -3.23
CA PRO A 318 -5.26 -29.36 -3.70
C PRO A 318 -4.32 -29.39 -4.92
N LEU A 319 -4.13 -28.25 -5.59
CA LEU A 319 -3.26 -28.09 -6.74
C LEU A 319 -1.94 -27.37 -6.40
N GLY A 320 -1.76 -26.90 -5.16
CA GLY A 320 -0.58 -26.19 -4.67
C GLY A 320 0.43 -27.12 -4.01
N GLY A 321 0.99 -28.08 -4.77
CA GLY A 321 1.82 -29.15 -4.20
C GLY A 321 3.12 -28.68 -3.53
N GLN A 322 3.93 -27.89 -4.25
CA GLN A 322 5.13 -27.24 -3.72
C GLN A 322 4.89 -25.73 -3.66
N PRO A 323 5.09 -25.07 -2.49
CA PRO A 323 5.05 -23.62 -2.44
C PRO A 323 6.10 -23.03 -3.35
N GLN A 324 5.66 -22.16 -4.26
CA GLN A 324 6.53 -21.50 -5.22
C GLN A 324 6.03 -20.09 -5.52
N SER A 325 6.98 -19.21 -5.78
CA SER A 325 6.72 -17.93 -6.38
C SER A 325 7.89 -17.54 -7.26
N GLY A 326 8.04 -16.27 -7.57
CA GLY A 326 9.05 -15.79 -8.47
C GLY A 326 8.98 -14.31 -8.73
N VAL A 327 9.86 -13.89 -9.61
CA VAL A 327 9.90 -12.52 -10.13
C VAL A 327 9.52 -12.57 -11.59
N TRP A 328 8.52 -11.79 -11.94
CA TRP A 328 8.19 -11.49 -13.33
C TRP A 328 8.97 -10.25 -13.75
N PHE A 329 9.56 -10.30 -14.95
CA PHE A 329 10.27 -9.16 -15.54
C PHE A 329 9.56 -8.70 -16.82
N GLY A 330 9.36 -7.39 -16.92
CA GLY A 330 8.87 -6.72 -18.14
C GLY A 330 9.37 -5.29 -18.19
N ILE A 331 8.61 -4.43 -18.85
CA ILE A 331 8.81 -2.97 -18.81
C ILE A 331 7.55 -2.30 -18.26
N THR A 332 7.70 -1.09 -17.71
CA THR A 332 6.58 -0.33 -17.13
C THR A 332 5.43 -0.14 -18.13
N ASP A 333 5.75 0.05 -19.41
CA ASP A 333 4.77 0.15 -20.50
C ASP A 333 3.90 -1.09 -20.71
N ASP A 334 4.35 -2.27 -20.28
CA ASP A 334 3.54 -3.49 -20.41
C ASP A 334 2.29 -3.42 -19.51
N LEU A 335 2.31 -2.63 -18.43
CA LEU A 335 1.16 -2.47 -17.54
C LEU A 335 -0.06 -1.90 -18.27
N TRP A 336 0.14 -1.00 -19.24
CA TRP A 336 -0.95 -0.46 -20.07
C TRP A 336 -1.66 -1.52 -20.92
N LYS A 337 -1.07 -2.71 -21.08
CA LYS A 337 -1.63 -3.85 -21.82
C LYS A 337 -2.35 -4.86 -20.93
N TRP A 338 -2.28 -4.75 -19.60
CA TRP A 338 -2.84 -5.74 -18.67
C TRP A 338 -4.37 -5.67 -18.58
N GLY A 339 -4.93 -4.49 -18.78
CA GLY A 339 -6.37 -4.25 -18.80
C GLY A 339 -6.67 -2.80 -18.45
N LYS A 340 -7.63 -2.19 -19.15
CA LYS A 340 -8.02 -0.81 -18.87
C LYS A 340 -8.50 -0.65 -17.42
N PRO A 341 -8.25 0.52 -16.80
CA PRO A 341 -8.80 0.85 -15.50
C PRO A 341 -10.33 0.74 -15.46
N GLN A 342 -10.81 -0.06 -14.52
CA GLN A 342 -12.22 -0.20 -14.17
C GLN A 342 -12.31 -0.37 -12.66
N GLY A 343 -13.44 -0.01 -12.07
CA GLY A 343 -13.60 -0.14 -10.63
C GLY A 343 -14.87 0.47 -10.11
N TRP A 344 -15.04 0.41 -8.80
CA TRP A 344 -16.18 1.00 -8.12
C TRP A 344 -15.76 1.54 -6.76
N GLY A 345 -16.69 2.25 -6.15
CA GLY A 345 -16.57 2.80 -4.81
C GLY A 345 -17.08 4.22 -4.80
N GLY A 346 -16.93 4.90 -3.68
CA GLY A 346 -17.25 6.31 -3.64
C GLY A 346 -16.91 6.95 -2.32
N PRO A 347 -17.34 8.21 -2.13
CA PRO A 347 -17.14 8.90 -0.88
C PRO A 347 -17.99 8.32 0.27
N TRP A 348 -19.16 7.75 -0.01
CA TRP A 348 -20.11 7.33 1.02
C TRP A 348 -20.69 5.95 0.76
N ARG A 349 -20.67 5.10 1.79
CA ARG A 349 -21.35 3.81 1.81
C ARG A 349 -22.07 3.61 3.14
N LYS A 350 -23.41 3.78 3.11
CA LYS A 350 -24.26 3.83 4.31
C LYS A 350 -23.69 4.77 5.37
N THR A 351 -23.17 5.91 4.93
CA THR A 351 -22.46 6.88 5.77
C THR A 351 -23.46 7.89 6.31
N GLN A 352 -23.31 8.23 7.59
CA GLN A 352 -24.00 9.38 8.16
C GLN A 352 -23.34 10.66 7.62
N VAL A 353 -24.01 11.35 6.70
CA VAL A 353 -23.52 12.60 6.13
C VAL A 353 -24.09 13.80 6.88
N GLN A 354 -23.35 14.90 6.85
CA GLN A 354 -23.80 16.19 7.36
C GLN A 354 -24.25 17.09 6.21
N ALA A 355 -25.33 17.85 6.42
CA ALA A 355 -25.81 18.82 5.44
C ALA A 355 -24.72 19.85 5.12
N ASN A 356 -24.57 20.17 3.83
CA ASN A 356 -23.69 21.21 3.30
C ASN A 356 -22.19 21.02 3.61
N VAL A 357 -21.78 19.79 3.96
CA VAL A 357 -20.37 19.41 4.11
C VAL A 357 -19.97 18.58 2.90
N PRO A 358 -18.99 19.02 2.09
CA PRO A 358 -18.49 18.24 0.96
C PRO A 358 -17.82 16.94 1.42
N SER A 359 -17.95 15.90 0.59
CA SER A 359 -17.19 14.68 0.76
C SER A 359 -15.69 14.89 0.55
N GLU A 360 -14.88 13.90 0.98
CA GLU A 360 -13.52 13.76 0.47
C GLU A 360 -13.54 13.64 -1.07
N PRO A 361 -12.55 14.22 -1.78
CA PRO A 361 -12.42 14.08 -3.23
C PRO A 361 -12.29 12.62 -3.65
N TYR A 362 -13.00 12.23 -4.70
CA TYR A 362 -12.97 10.89 -5.28
C TYR A 362 -12.38 10.93 -6.69
N LEU A 363 -11.47 9.99 -7.00
CA LEU A 363 -10.78 9.96 -8.30
C LEU A 363 -11.78 9.76 -9.44
N MET A 364 -11.65 10.60 -10.47
CA MET A 364 -12.49 10.54 -11.66
C MET A 364 -11.69 10.39 -12.96
N THR A 365 -10.40 10.77 -12.95
CA THR A 365 -9.51 10.68 -14.11
C THR A 365 -9.18 9.23 -14.50
N GLY A 366 -9.05 9.00 -15.81
CA GLY A 366 -8.50 7.75 -16.36
C GLY A 366 -9.49 6.60 -16.55
N PHE A 367 -10.78 6.84 -16.33
CA PHE A 367 -11.85 5.88 -16.56
C PHE A 367 -12.70 6.25 -17.77
N ASP A 368 -13.14 5.27 -18.56
CA ASP A 368 -13.88 5.50 -19.82
C ASP A 368 -15.32 5.98 -19.54
N LYS A 369 -16.16 5.14 -18.92
CA LYS A 369 -17.55 5.47 -18.57
C LYS A 369 -17.73 5.55 -17.06
N LYS A 370 -18.68 6.39 -16.64
CA LYS A 370 -18.90 6.71 -15.23
C LYS A 370 -20.39 6.84 -14.95
N VAL A 371 -20.85 6.18 -13.89
CA VAL A 371 -22.20 6.33 -13.36
C VAL A 371 -22.12 6.56 -11.87
N LEU A 372 -22.84 7.56 -11.37
CA LEU A 372 -23.04 7.80 -9.94
C LEU A 372 -24.39 7.21 -9.52
N HIS A 373 -24.40 6.43 -8.45
CA HIS A 373 -25.60 5.94 -7.79
C HIS A 373 -25.73 6.56 -6.40
N LEU A 374 -26.90 7.14 -6.12
CA LEU A 374 -27.24 7.76 -4.85
C LEU A 374 -28.36 6.97 -4.19
N LYS A 375 -28.16 6.55 -2.94
CA LYS A 375 -29.18 5.89 -2.14
C LYS A 375 -29.28 6.54 -0.76
N ARG A 376 -30.46 7.05 -0.44
CA ARG A 376 -30.86 7.45 0.90
C ARG A 376 -31.53 6.30 1.62
N TYR A 377 -31.14 6.07 2.86
CA TYR A 377 -31.67 4.95 3.68
C TYR A 377 -32.81 5.37 4.60
N GLU A 378 -32.92 6.65 4.91
CA GLU A 378 -33.96 7.19 5.78
C GLU A 378 -35.02 7.94 4.97
N SER A 379 -36.29 7.74 5.32
CA SER A 379 -37.38 8.56 4.80
C SER A 379 -37.26 10.00 5.32
N GLY A 380 -37.59 10.99 4.50
CA GLY A 380 -37.62 12.37 4.97
C GLY A 380 -38.03 13.36 3.89
N ARG A 381 -37.79 14.65 4.17
CA ARG A 381 -38.04 15.74 3.20
C ARG A 381 -37.27 15.50 1.90
N PRO A 382 -37.79 15.92 0.73
CA PRO A 382 -37.03 15.93 -0.51
C PRO A 382 -35.66 16.58 -0.29
N MET A 383 -34.63 16.01 -0.89
CA MET A 383 -33.26 16.49 -0.77
C MET A 383 -32.58 16.42 -2.12
N HIS A 384 -31.40 17.02 -2.23
CA HIS A 384 -30.53 16.88 -3.39
C HIS A 384 -29.09 16.62 -2.95
N VAL A 385 -28.32 16.11 -3.90
CA VAL A 385 -26.87 16.03 -3.79
C VAL A 385 -26.28 16.90 -4.89
N SER A 386 -25.49 17.88 -4.48
CA SER A 386 -24.71 18.71 -5.40
C SER A 386 -23.44 17.96 -5.77
N VAL A 387 -23.15 17.91 -7.07
CA VAL A 387 -21.92 17.33 -7.63
C VAL A 387 -21.02 18.48 -8.05
N GLU A 388 -19.79 18.47 -7.53
CA GLU A 388 -18.75 19.43 -7.88
C GLU A 388 -17.54 18.68 -8.44
N ILE A 389 -16.85 19.31 -9.39
CA ILE A 389 -15.70 18.74 -10.10
C ILE A 389 -14.50 19.67 -10.00
N ASP A 390 -13.34 19.06 -9.84
CA ASP A 390 -12.05 19.72 -9.95
C ASP A 390 -11.39 19.15 -11.22
N PHE A 391 -11.36 19.96 -12.27
CA PHE A 391 -10.90 19.54 -13.58
C PHE A 391 -9.39 19.27 -13.61
N LEU A 392 -8.62 20.09 -12.91
CA LEU A 392 -7.15 20.09 -12.97
C LEU A 392 -6.52 19.27 -11.84
N GLY A 393 -7.20 19.12 -10.71
CA GLY A 393 -6.67 18.51 -9.49
C GLY A 393 -6.08 19.51 -8.51
N ASP A 394 -6.25 20.81 -8.75
CA ASP A 394 -5.68 21.94 -8.00
C ASP A 394 -6.60 22.45 -6.88
N GLY A 395 -7.73 21.78 -6.68
CA GLY A 395 -8.74 22.09 -5.70
C GLY A 395 -9.57 23.33 -6.02
N ASP A 396 -9.57 23.82 -7.26
CA ASP A 396 -10.58 24.75 -7.75
C ASP A 396 -11.84 23.98 -8.19
N TRP A 397 -12.93 24.17 -7.44
CA TRP A 397 -14.14 23.36 -7.58
C TRP A 397 -15.22 24.09 -8.37
N SER A 398 -15.67 23.46 -9.44
CA SER A 398 -16.77 23.93 -10.28
C SER A 398 -18.06 23.14 -10.02
N PRO A 399 -19.22 23.80 -9.88
CA PRO A 399 -20.50 23.11 -9.88
C PRO A 399 -20.73 22.36 -11.20
N TYR A 400 -21.20 21.11 -11.11
CA TYR A 400 -21.52 20.29 -12.28
C TYR A 400 -23.02 20.04 -12.42
N GLU A 401 -23.64 19.45 -11.40
CA GLU A 401 -25.04 19.01 -11.45
C GLU A 401 -25.64 19.00 -10.04
N VAL A 402 -26.96 19.17 -9.94
CA VAL A 402 -27.70 19.02 -8.67
C VAL A 402 -28.72 17.92 -8.84
N ILE A 403 -28.48 16.77 -8.21
CA ILE A 403 -29.28 15.57 -8.41
C ILE A 403 -30.34 15.49 -7.31
N PRO A 404 -31.65 15.66 -7.64
CA PRO A 404 -32.70 15.48 -6.66
C PRO A 404 -32.88 14.01 -6.29
N ILE A 405 -33.02 13.72 -5.00
CA ILE A 405 -33.38 12.39 -4.49
C ILE A 405 -34.86 12.42 -4.11
N ALA A 406 -35.68 11.79 -4.94
CA ALA A 406 -37.13 11.67 -4.73
C ALA A 406 -37.48 10.75 -3.56
N GLY A 407 -38.78 10.64 -3.23
CA GLY A 407 -39.28 9.84 -2.10
C GLY A 407 -38.93 8.34 -2.12
N SER A 408 -38.56 7.77 -3.29
CA SER A 408 -38.02 6.41 -3.41
C SER A 408 -36.63 6.25 -2.77
N GLY A 409 -35.98 7.38 -2.42
CA GLY A 409 -34.67 7.44 -1.81
C GLY A 409 -33.54 6.97 -2.74
N TYR A 410 -33.74 6.96 -4.06
CA TYR A 410 -32.72 6.55 -5.02
C TYR A 410 -32.69 7.49 -6.23
N ALA A 411 -31.49 7.81 -6.70
CA ALA A 411 -31.23 8.49 -7.95
C ALA A 411 -29.94 7.95 -8.59
N HIS A 412 -29.78 8.14 -9.89
CA HIS A 412 -28.52 7.87 -10.57
C HIS A 412 -28.23 8.97 -11.58
N HIS A 413 -26.97 9.07 -11.98
CA HIS A 413 -26.52 10.01 -13.00
C HIS A 413 -25.45 9.36 -13.88
N GLU A 414 -25.68 9.38 -15.19
CA GLU A 414 -24.72 8.90 -16.18
C GLU A 414 -23.93 10.09 -16.71
N PHE A 415 -22.60 10.06 -16.54
CA PHE A 415 -21.76 11.13 -17.06
C PHE A 415 -21.64 10.98 -18.59
N PRO A 416 -21.57 12.10 -19.35
CA PRO A 416 -21.37 12.05 -20.79
C PRO A 416 -20.14 11.23 -21.19
N SER A 417 -20.20 10.58 -22.35
CA SER A 417 -19.04 9.88 -22.90
C SER A 417 -17.87 10.86 -23.09
N GLY A 418 -16.68 10.46 -22.61
CA GLY A 418 -15.48 11.32 -22.66
C GLY A 418 -15.42 12.40 -21.58
N PHE A 419 -16.41 12.48 -20.67
CA PHE A 419 -16.34 13.40 -19.53
C PHE A 419 -15.12 13.08 -18.66
N SER A 420 -14.29 14.08 -18.40
CA SER A 420 -13.06 13.95 -17.63
C SER A 420 -12.90 15.15 -16.69
N ALA A 421 -12.62 14.84 -15.43
CA ALA A 421 -12.15 15.74 -14.40
C ALA A 421 -11.16 14.96 -13.53
N HIS A 422 -10.33 15.65 -12.75
CA HIS A 422 -9.41 14.96 -11.84
C HIS A 422 -10.14 14.37 -10.66
N TRP A 423 -10.85 15.23 -9.92
CA TRP A 423 -11.62 14.84 -8.75
C TRP A 423 -13.10 15.18 -8.89
N VAL A 424 -13.93 14.41 -8.20
CA VAL A 424 -15.34 14.72 -7.93
C VAL A 424 -15.57 14.75 -6.43
N ARG A 425 -16.42 15.66 -5.94
CA ARG A 425 -16.93 15.62 -4.57
C ARG A 425 -18.43 15.85 -4.56
N LEU A 426 -19.06 15.40 -3.48
CA LEU A 426 -20.50 15.42 -3.32
C LEU A 426 -20.87 16.19 -2.05
N THR A 427 -21.92 16.99 -2.13
CA THR A 427 -22.46 17.74 -0.99
C THR A 427 -23.94 17.43 -0.83
N SER A 428 -24.31 16.88 0.33
CA SER A 428 -25.71 16.58 0.64
C SER A 428 -26.43 17.82 1.15
N SER A 429 -27.66 18.08 0.70
CA SER A 429 -28.47 19.19 1.22
C SER A 429 -29.04 18.95 2.63
N GLU A 430 -29.05 17.69 3.10
CA GLU A 430 -29.60 17.30 4.41
C GLU A 430 -28.65 16.34 5.13
N SER A 431 -28.67 16.35 6.47
CA SER A 431 -27.97 15.35 7.29
C SER A 431 -28.81 14.07 7.32
N THR A 432 -28.28 12.95 6.83
CA THR A 432 -28.98 11.67 6.74
C THR A 432 -27.99 10.53 6.45
N THR A 433 -28.44 9.29 6.44
CA THR A 433 -27.64 8.15 5.98
C THR A 433 -27.71 8.00 4.44
N LEU A 434 -26.57 8.16 3.76
CA LEU A 434 -26.43 8.05 2.29
C LEU A 434 -25.40 7.00 1.86
N SER A 435 -25.61 6.42 0.67
CA SER A 435 -24.53 5.92 -0.17
C SER A 435 -24.43 6.77 -1.44
N ALA A 436 -23.21 7.05 -1.85
CA ALA A 436 -22.87 7.65 -3.12
C ALA A 436 -21.70 6.85 -3.71
N GLU A 437 -22.03 6.01 -4.68
CA GLU A 437 -21.15 4.99 -5.22
C GLU A 437 -21.03 5.21 -6.73
N PHE A 438 -19.80 5.31 -7.21
CA PHE A 438 -19.46 5.38 -8.61
C PHE A 438 -19.16 3.98 -9.14
N VAL A 439 -19.55 3.75 -10.40
CA VAL A 439 -19.15 2.58 -11.18
C VAL A 439 -18.45 3.08 -12.42
N TYR A 440 -17.22 2.61 -12.61
CA TYR A 440 -16.33 2.93 -13.71
C TYR A 440 -16.09 1.70 -14.59
N THR A 441 -16.36 1.82 -15.89
CA THR A 441 -16.25 0.73 -16.88
C THR A 441 -15.52 1.16 -18.13
#